data_AF-A0AA35TB00-F1
#
_entry.id   AF-A0AA35TB00-F1
#
_cell.length_a   1.000
_cell.length_b   1.000
_cell.length_c   1.000
_cell.angle_alpha   90.00
_cell.angle_beta   90.00
_cell.angle_gamma   90.00
#
_symmetry.space_group_name_H-M   'P 1'
#
loop_
_entity.id
_entity.type
_entity.pdbx_description
1 polymer ?
#
loop_
_entity_poly.entity_id
_entity_poly.type
_entity_poly.pdbx_seq_one_letter_code
_entity_poly.pdbx_strand_id
1 'polypeptide(L)'
;MISKLKTECGCQFTSKLEGMFKDIALSNTTMEKFKEYLQTSSMSLDGVDLSVRVLTMGYWPTQSITAPCAVPPVAQATFDIFRKFYLRQYSGRQLTLQTHMGHADLNAVFYPQPKRADSTVAVLQVKRHILQVSTHQMAILLLFNKKANITFQDLLQETQIPQKELVRALQSLALGKPQQRVLVQLHRRKDTSIKDFSMEDRFAVNDQFTSKLHRVKVQAVASRGESDPERKETRQKVDDDRKHEIEAAIVRIMKARKKLAHQVLVAECVQQLKNRFSPNPVIIKKRIESLIERDYLARSPEDRKVYTYVA
;
A
#
# COMPACT_ATOMS: atom_id res chain seq x y z
N MET A 1 2.33 10.46 -22.00
CA MET A 1 1.02 10.61 -21.32
C MET A 1 1.00 11.77 -20.34
N ILE A 2 1.89 11.82 -19.33
CA ILE A 2 1.93 12.91 -18.33
C ILE A 2 2.16 14.29 -18.96
N SER A 3 3.05 14.40 -19.94
CA SER A 3 3.26 15.66 -20.69
C SER A 3 1.95 16.18 -21.32
N LYS A 4 1.13 15.30 -21.91
CA LYS A 4 -0.18 15.68 -22.44
C LYS A 4 -1.14 16.15 -21.35
N LEU A 5 -1.23 15.43 -20.22
CA LEU A 5 -2.04 15.85 -19.07
C LEU A 5 -1.58 17.19 -18.49
N LYS A 6 -0.28 17.48 -18.52
CA LYS A 6 0.28 18.76 -18.07
C LYS A 6 -0.15 19.90 -18.99
N THR A 7 -0.13 19.68 -20.30
CA THR A 7 -0.60 20.66 -21.28
C THR A 7 -2.09 20.95 -21.11
N GLU A 8 -2.92 19.92 -20.96
CA GLU A 8 -4.38 20.07 -20.90
C GLU A 8 -4.89 20.54 -19.52
N CYS A 9 -4.28 20.05 -18.43
CA CYS A 9 -4.78 20.26 -17.06
C CYS A 9 -3.85 21.13 -16.18
N GLY A 10 -2.67 21.50 -16.69
CA GLY A 10 -1.70 22.35 -16.01
C GLY A 10 -0.71 21.62 -15.09
N CYS A 11 0.39 22.30 -14.74
CA CYS A 11 1.50 21.76 -13.96
C CYS A 11 1.12 21.29 -12.55
N GLN A 12 0.14 21.94 -11.91
CA GLN A 12 -0.30 21.56 -10.56
C GLN A 12 -1.04 20.22 -10.57
N PHE A 13 -1.75 19.89 -11.65
CA PHE A 13 -2.47 18.63 -11.79
C PHE A 13 -1.52 17.43 -11.87
N THR A 14 -0.40 17.58 -12.58
CA THR A 14 0.58 16.50 -12.76
C THR A 14 1.66 16.45 -11.67
N SER A 15 1.72 17.44 -10.77
CA SER A 15 2.82 17.57 -9.80
C SER A 15 3.05 16.31 -8.95
N LYS A 16 1.98 15.72 -8.38
CA LYS A 16 2.09 14.48 -7.60
C LYS A 16 2.59 13.30 -8.46
N LEU A 17 2.04 13.13 -9.67
CA LEU A 17 2.46 12.09 -10.60
C LEU A 17 3.93 12.24 -10.99
N GLU A 18 4.36 13.45 -11.34
CA GLU A 18 5.78 13.73 -11.64
C GLU A 18 6.68 13.44 -10.42
N GLY A 19 6.21 13.78 -9.21
CA GLY A 19 6.86 13.44 -7.95
C GLY A 19 7.04 11.94 -7.76
N MET A 20 6.03 11.12 -8.09
CA MET A 20 6.13 9.66 -8.03
C MET A 20 7.26 9.13 -8.93
N PHE A 21 7.39 9.61 -10.17
CA PHE A 21 8.49 9.18 -11.04
C PHE A 21 9.86 9.62 -10.53
N LYS A 22 9.95 10.82 -9.96
CA LYS A 22 11.18 11.30 -9.32
C LYS A 22 11.58 10.42 -8.13
N ASP A 23 10.63 10.02 -7.29
CA ASP A 23 10.90 9.13 -6.16
C ASP A 23 11.45 7.77 -6.63
N ILE A 24 10.93 7.21 -7.72
CA ILE A 24 11.44 5.94 -8.29
C ILE A 24 12.87 6.10 -8.79
N ALA A 25 13.16 7.17 -9.55
CA ALA A 25 14.50 7.44 -10.03
C ALA A 25 15.50 7.64 -8.88
N LEU A 26 15.13 8.47 -7.89
CA LEU A 26 15.95 8.72 -6.71
C LEU A 26 16.17 7.46 -5.87
N SER A 27 15.17 6.60 -5.77
CA SER A 27 15.28 5.31 -5.08
C SER A 27 16.33 4.41 -5.74
N ASN A 28 16.37 4.33 -7.07
CA ASN A 28 17.36 3.53 -7.79
C ASN A 28 18.79 4.04 -7.50
N THR A 29 19.01 5.35 -7.61
CA THR A 29 20.31 5.96 -7.27
C THR A 29 20.68 5.78 -5.79
N THR A 30 19.69 5.83 -4.89
CA THR A 30 19.92 5.56 -3.45
C THR A 30 20.34 4.12 -3.21
N MET A 31 19.76 3.17 -3.96
CA MET A 31 20.13 1.76 -3.88
C MET A 31 21.51 1.46 -4.45
N GLU A 32 21.94 2.16 -5.50
CA GLU A 32 23.32 2.08 -5.99
C GLU A 32 24.32 2.52 -4.91
N LYS A 33 24.08 3.69 -4.31
CA LYS A 33 24.90 4.19 -3.18
C LYS A 33 24.89 3.26 -1.98
N PHE A 34 23.76 2.61 -1.70
CA PHE A 34 23.68 1.62 -0.63
C PHE A 34 24.53 0.39 -0.92
N LYS A 35 24.54 -0.11 -2.16
CA LYS A 35 25.40 -1.24 -2.57
C LYS A 35 26.89 -0.87 -2.44
N GLU A 36 27.27 0.33 -2.86
CA GLU A 36 28.63 0.84 -2.66
C GLU A 36 28.99 0.93 -1.17
N TYR A 37 28.09 1.46 -0.34
CA TYR A 37 28.27 1.55 1.11
C TYR A 37 28.52 0.18 1.76
N LEU A 38 27.78 -0.87 1.34
CA LEU A 38 27.98 -2.23 1.83
C LEU A 38 29.36 -2.78 1.46
N GLN A 39 29.83 -2.52 0.23
CA GLN A 39 31.14 -2.93 -0.24
C GLN A 39 32.27 -2.21 0.52
N THR A 40 32.21 -0.88 0.64
CA THR A 40 33.24 -0.09 1.33
C THR A 40 33.28 -0.39 2.83
N SER A 41 32.12 -0.63 3.45
CA SER A 41 32.04 -0.91 4.89
C SER A 41 32.22 -2.38 5.23
N SER A 42 32.42 -3.25 4.23
CA SER A 42 32.48 -4.72 4.39
C SER A 42 31.29 -5.27 5.20
N MET A 43 30.11 -4.69 5.02
CA MET A 43 28.88 -5.12 5.70
C MET A 43 28.20 -6.22 4.90
N SER A 44 27.93 -7.36 5.55
CA SER A 44 27.14 -8.46 5.00
C SER A 44 25.65 -8.27 5.31
N LEU A 45 24.79 -8.66 4.36
CA LEU A 45 23.34 -8.77 4.57
C LEU A 45 22.91 -10.23 4.84
N ASP A 46 23.85 -11.08 5.25
CA ASP A 46 23.64 -12.49 5.61
C ASP A 46 22.89 -13.30 4.55
N GLY A 47 23.25 -13.07 3.28
CA GLY A 47 22.67 -13.78 2.13
C GLY A 47 21.33 -13.22 1.64
N VAL A 48 20.84 -12.11 2.19
CA VAL A 48 19.63 -11.42 1.71
C VAL A 48 20.00 -10.38 0.65
N ASP A 49 19.40 -10.50 -0.54
CA ASP A 49 19.41 -9.43 -1.54
C ASP A 49 18.26 -8.44 -1.27
N LEU A 50 18.60 -7.19 -0.92
CA LEU A 50 17.65 -6.16 -0.54
C LEU A 50 17.52 -5.09 -1.63
N SER A 51 16.28 -4.81 -2.03
CA SER A 51 15.93 -3.66 -2.86
C SER A 51 14.84 -2.82 -2.17
N VAL A 52 15.12 -1.54 -1.91
CA VAL A 52 14.19 -0.61 -1.25
C VAL A 52 13.81 0.51 -2.20
N ARG A 53 12.52 0.86 -2.20
CA ARG A 53 12.00 2.07 -2.85
C ARG A 53 11.49 3.02 -1.79
N VAL A 54 12.07 4.21 -1.72
CA VAL A 54 11.69 5.24 -0.77
C VAL A 54 10.74 6.22 -1.46
N LEU A 55 9.53 6.34 -0.91
CA LEU A 55 8.42 7.07 -1.52
C LEU A 55 8.02 8.25 -0.64
N THR A 56 7.79 9.41 -1.25
CA THR A 56 7.39 10.63 -0.54
C THR A 56 5.89 10.57 -0.24
N MET A 57 5.51 10.59 1.04
CA MET A 57 4.10 10.43 1.46
C MET A 57 3.12 11.38 0.78
N GLY A 58 3.53 12.61 0.46
CA GLY A 58 2.65 13.61 -0.20
C GLY A 58 2.36 13.35 -1.68
N TYR A 59 3.13 12.48 -2.35
CA TYR A 59 2.96 12.19 -3.78
C TYR A 59 2.21 10.90 -4.05
N TRP A 60 2.30 9.92 -3.15
CA TRP A 60 1.76 8.59 -3.36
C TRP A 60 0.41 8.41 -2.66
N PRO A 61 -0.56 7.70 -3.28
CA PRO A 61 -1.81 7.34 -2.62
C PRO A 61 -1.55 6.17 -1.67
N THR A 62 -0.90 6.43 -0.54
CA THR A 62 -0.73 5.42 0.51
C THR A 62 -1.90 5.49 1.49
N GLN A 63 -2.34 4.33 1.98
CA GLN A 63 -3.27 4.28 3.10
C GLN A 63 -2.58 4.91 4.32
N SER A 64 -3.30 5.78 5.03
CA SER A 64 -2.77 6.54 6.17
C SER A 64 -2.40 5.67 7.38
N ILE A 65 -2.83 4.41 7.38
CA ILE A 65 -2.59 3.44 8.45
C ILE A 65 -1.71 2.33 7.90
N THR A 66 -0.46 2.28 8.35
CA THR A 66 0.39 1.11 8.12
C THR A 66 -0.17 -0.06 8.89
N ALA A 67 -0.67 -1.07 8.18
CA ALA A 67 -1.08 -2.33 8.78
C ALA A 67 0.12 -2.94 9.55
N PRO A 68 -0.07 -3.37 10.81
CA PRO A 68 0.98 -4.05 11.54
C PRO A 68 1.37 -5.35 10.81
N CYS A 69 2.66 -5.66 10.81
CA CYS A 69 3.19 -6.93 10.36
C CYS A 69 4.55 -7.11 11.05
N ALA A 70 4.68 -8.16 11.84
CA ALA A 70 5.95 -8.60 12.40
C ALA A 70 6.81 -9.14 11.25
N VAL A 71 7.69 -8.28 10.72
CA VAL A 71 8.62 -8.65 9.66
C VAL A 71 9.60 -9.70 10.22
N PRO A 72 9.87 -10.79 9.48
CA PRO A 72 10.81 -11.82 9.89
C PRO A 72 12.17 -11.22 10.32
N PRO A 73 12.80 -11.73 11.41
CA PRO A 73 13.98 -11.10 12.01
C PRO A 73 15.13 -10.83 11.03
N VAL A 74 15.38 -11.78 10.12
CA VAL A 74 16.42 -11.65 9.09
C VAL A 74 16.14 -10.47 8.16
N ALA A 75 14.90 -10.37 7.63
CA ALA A 75 14.51 -9.26 6.76
C ALA A 75 14.47 -7.90 7.52
N GLN A 76 14.06 -7.92 8.79
CA GLN A 76 14.05 -6.73 9.64
C GLN A 76 15.47 -6.20 9.89
N ALA A 77 16.42 -7.08 10.22
CA ALA A 77 17.81 -6.71 10.43
C ALA A 77 18.43 -6.09 9.17
N THR A 78 18.20 -6.70 8.00
CA THR A 78 18.64 -6.17 6.70
C THR A 78 18.03 -4.78 6.41
N PHE A 79 16.74 -4.60 6.69
CA PHE A 79 16.08 -3.30 6.55
C PHE A 79 16.62 -2.25 7.53
N ASP A 80 16.95 -2.62 8.76
CA ASP A 80 17.49 -1.68 9.76
C ASP A 80 18.90 -1.18 9.38
N ILE A 81 19.70 -2.00 8.69
CA ILE A 81 20.97 -1.55 8.10
C ILE A 81 20.71 -0.47 7.05
N PHE A 82 19.76 -0.71 6.12
CA PHE A 82 19.37 0.28 5.12
C PHE A 82 18.81 1.56 5.77
N ARG A 83 17.96 1.42 6.79
CA ARG A 83 17.38 2.55 7.53
C ARG A 83 18.47 3.43 8.15
N LYS A 84 19.47 2.83 8.81
CA LYS A 84 20.61 3.57 9.38
C LYS A 84 21.39 4.31 8.30
N PHE A 85 21.70 3.65 7.19
CA PHE A 85 22.35 4.27 6.03
C PHE A 85 21.56 5.49 5.52
N TYR A 86 20.26 5.32 5.29
CA TYR A 86 19.40 6.38 4.74
C TYR A 86 19.29 7.58 5.70
N LEU A 87 19.04 7.34 6.98
CA LEU A 87 18.87 8.41 7.97
C LEU A 87 20.16 9.17 8.27
N ARG A 88 21.33 8.55 8.07
CA ARG A 88 22.62 9.25 8.13
C ARG A 88 22.78 10.26 6.99
N GLN A 89 22.31 9.92 5.79
CA GLN A 89 22.40 10.80 4.63
C GLN A 89 21.30 11.87 4.61
N TYR A 90 20.12 11.56 5.14
CA TYR A 90 18.96 12.44 5.14
C TYR A 90 18.45 12.70 6.56
N SER A 91 19.17 13.58 7.27
CA SER A 91 18.81 14.01 8.63
C SER A 91 17.44 14.69 8.65
N GLY A 92 16.69 14.50 9.76
CA GLY A 92 15.35 15.07 9.93
C GLY A 92 14.22 14.33 9.21
N ARG A 93 14.49 13.21 8.52
CA ARG A 93 13.46 12.35 7.92
C ARG A 93 13.07 11.20 8.85
N GLN A 94 11.87 10.66 8.63
CA GLN A 94 11.39 9.42 9.26
C GLN A 94 11.03 8.41 8.16
N LEU A 95 11.40 7.14 8.37
CA LEU A 95 11.08 6.04 7.45
C LEU A 95 10.05 5.09 8.06
N THR A 96 8.91 4.98 7.37
CA THR A 96 7.84 4.01 7.68
C THR A 96 7.82 2.92 6.61
N LEU A 97 7.96 1.66 7.02
CA LEU A 97 7.96 0.52 6.12
C LEU A 97 6.52 0.10 5.77
N GLN A 98 6.19 0.03 4.48
CA GLN A 98 4.87 -0.41 3.99
C GLN A 98 4.91 -1.89 3.59
N THR A 99 4.67 -2.79 4.55
CA THR A 99 4.78 -4.25 4.36
C THR A 99 3.81 -4.80 3.32
N HIS A 100 2.61 -4.24 3.22
CA HIS A 100 1.60 -4.67 2.24
C HIS A 100 1.99 -4.39 0.77
N MET A 101 2.96 -3.49 0.51
CA MET A 101 3.46 -3.17 -0.84
C MET A 101 4.71 -3.96 -1.23
N GLY A 102 5.25 -4.75 -0.30
CA GLY A 102 6.48 -5.51 -0.49
C GLY A 102 6.27 -6.91 -1.08
N HIS A 103 7.35 -7.47 -1.60
CA HIS A 103 7.43 -8.85 -2.06
C HIS A 103 8.82 -9.41 -1.79
N ALA A 104 8.94 -10.73 -1.82
CA ALA A 104 10.19 -11.45 -1.62
C ALA A 104 10.23 -12.70 -2.50
N ASP A 105 11.45 -13.14 -2.83
CA ASP A 105 11.70 -14.44 -3.43
C ASP A 105 12.31 -15.36 -2.37
N LEU A 106 11.69 -16.52 -2.15
CA LEU A 106 12.13 -17.49 -1.15
C LEU A 106 12.62 -18.76 -1.82
N ASN A 107 13.82 -19.21 -1.44
CA ASN A 107 14.29 -20.55 -1.77
C ASN A 107 13.55 -21.55 -0.89
N ALA A 108 12.70 -22.37 -1.49
CA ALA A 108 11.89 -23.38 -0.82
C ALA A 108 12.41 -24.78 -1.17
N VAL A 109 12.54 -25.61 -0.14
CA VAL A 109 12.93 -27.02 -0.25
C VAL A 109 11.78 -27.87 0.28
N PHE A 110 11.32 -28.82 -0.52
CA PHE A 110 10.22 -29.71 -0.19
C PHE A 110 10.73 -31.16 -0.14
N TYR A 111 10.18 -31.93 0.79
CA TYR A 111 10.60 -33.31 1.07
C TYR A 111 9.44 -34.28 0.83
N PRO A 112 9.02 -34.50 -0.43
CA PRO A 112 7.90 -35.39 -0.74
C PRO A 112 8.19 -36.81 -0.27
N GLN A 113 7.19 -37.44 0.34
CA GLN A 113 7.31 -38.86 0.67
C GLN A 113 7.34 -39.71 -0.60
N PRO A 114 8.16 -40.79 -0.63
CA PRO A 114 8.20 -41.70 -1.76
C PRO A 114 6.83 -42.33 -1.98
N LYS A 115 6.37 -42.36 -3.23
CA LYS A 115 5.19 -43.15 -3.59
C LYS A 115 5.55 -44.62 -3.39
N ARG A 116 4.78 -45.36 -2.58
CA ARG A 116 4.92 -46.81 -2.45
C ARG A 116 4.82 -47.44 -3.84
N ALA A 117 5.92 -47.97 -4.35
CA ALA A 117 5.99 -48.86 -5.51
C ALA A 117 7.30 -49.64 -5.45
N ASP A 118 7.21 -50.88 -4.97
CA ASP A 118 7.92 -52.12 -5.37
C ASP A 118 9.42 -52.11 -5.70
N SER A 119 10.16 -51.05 -5.41
CA SER A 119 11.61 -50.97 -5.65
C SER A 119 12.35 -50.75 -4.34
N THR A 120 13.33 -51.61 -4.09
CA THR A 120 14.11 -51.76 -2.85
C THR A 120 15.04 -50.59 -2.52
N VAL A 121 14.95 -49.46 -3.23
CA VAL A 121 15.73 -48.24 -2.95
C VAL A 121 14.88 -46.99 -3.25
N ALA A 122 14.12 -46.51 -2.26
CA ALA A 122 13.37 -45.26 -2.39
C ALA A 122 14.33 -44.06 -2.34
N VAL A 123 14.70 -43.51 -3.50
CA VAL A 123 15.46 -42.25 -3.57
C VAL A 123 14.52 -41.09 -3.19
N LEU A 124 14.82 -40.42 -2.07
CA LEU A 124 14.16 -39.17 -1.66
C LEU A 124 14.45 -38.07 -2.69
N GLN A 125 13.49 -37.79 -3.58
CA GLN A 125 13.60 -36.68 -4.53
C GLN A 125 13.26 -35.35 -3.85
N VAL A 126 14.28 -34.70 -3.28
CA VAL A 126 14.18 -33.34 -2.75
C VAL A 126 13.83 -32.38 -3.89
N LYS A 127 12.74 -31.63 -3.74
CA LYS A 127 12.31 -30.63 -4.72
C LYS A 127 12.70 -29.23 -4.26
N ARG A 128 13.19 -28.42 -5.19
CA ARG A 128 13.60 -27.03 -4.93
C ARG A 128 12.85 -26.08 -5.85
N HIS A 129 12.35 -24.99 -5.28
CA HIS A 129 11.66 -23.94 -6.03
C HIS A 129 12.04 -22.56 -5.47
N ILE A 130 11.92 -21.54 -6.31
CA ILE A 130 11.95 -20.14 -5.88
C ILE A 130 10.51 -19.63 -5.84
N LEU A 131 10.00 -19.32 -4.65
CA LEU A 131 8.64 -18.82 -4.46
C LEU A 131 8.65 -17.29 -4.46
N GLN A 132 7.96 -16.68 -5.42
CA GLN A 132 7.73 -15.24 -5.41
C GLN A 132 6.43 -14.94 -4.66
N VAL A 133 6.56 -14.26 -3.53
CA VAL A 133 5.49 -14.09 -2.54
C VAL A 133 5.40 -12.64 -2.07
N SER A 134 4.25 -12.23 -1.53
CA SER A 134 4.15 -10.95 -0.81
C SER A 134 4.90 -11.00 0.51
N THR A 135 5.20 -9.84 1.12
CA THR A 135 5.82 -9.78 2.45
C THR A 135 4.98 -10.50 3.52
N HIS A 136 3.65 -10.40 3.46
CA HIS A 136 2.75 -11.14 4.35
C HIS A 136 2.88 -12.66 4.19
N GLN A 137 2.91 -13.14 2.94
CA GLN A 137 3.11 -14.55 2.65
C GLN A 137 4.50 -15.04 3.10
N MET A 138 5.55 -14.23 2.93
CA MET A 138 6.88 -14.51 3.45
C MET A 138 6.88 -14.65 4.98
N ALA A 139 6.22 -13.73 5.69
CA ALA A 139 6.12 -13.77 7.13
C ALA A 139 5.47 -15.07 7.62
N ILE A 140 4.40 -15.51 6.95
CA ILE A 140 3.72 -16.78 7.24
C ILE A 140 4.65 -17.97 6.95
N LEU A 141 5.25 -18.02 5.76
CA LEU A 141 6.03 -19.19 5.31
C LEU A 141 7.28 -19.42 6.18
N LEU A 142 7.94 -18.36 6.63
CA LEU A 142 9.15 -18.50 7.45
C LEU A 142 8.89 -19.04 8.86
N LEU A 143 7.66 -18.97 9.37
CA LEU A 143 7.31 -19.59 10.65
C LEU A 143 7.37 -21.13 10.58
N PHE A 144 7.11 -21.71 9.41
CA PHE A 144 7.13 -23.15 9.22
C PHE A 144 8.54 -23.77 9.26
N ASN A 145 9.60 -22.94 9.21
CA ASN A 145 10.96 -23.41 9.50
C ASN A 145 11.18 -23.76 10.98
N LYS A 146 10.30 -23.29 11.87
CA LYS A 146 10.38 -23.53 13.33
C LYS A 146 9.27 -24.46 13.84
N LYS A 147 8.14 -24.51 13.14
CA LYS A 147 6.93 -25.24 13.55
C LYS A 147 6.39 -26.07 12.40
N ALA A 148 6.13 -27.36 12.64
CA ALA A 148 5.60 -28.25 11.60
C ALA A 148 4.16 -27.90 11.18
N ASN A 149 3.34 -27.43 12.13
CA ASN A 149 2.00 -26.90 11.88
C ASN A 149 1.69 -25.74 12.82
N ILE A 150 0.81 -24.83 12.38
CA ILE A 150 0.47 -23.59 13.09
C ILE A 150 -1.04 -23.33 12.95
N THR A 151 -1.71 -22.90 14.01
CA THR A 151 -3.13 -22.53 13.96
C THR A 151 -3.33 -21.15 13.32
N PHE A 152 -4.53 -20.86 12.83
CA PHE A 152 -4.89 -19.53 12.34
C PHE A 152 -4.73 -18.45 13.42
N GLN A 153 -5.09 -18.78 14.67
CA GLN A 153 -4.92 -17.89 15.82
C GLN A 153 -3.43 -17.58 16.10
N ASP A 154 -2.56 -18.59 16.11
CA ASP A 154 -1.13 -18.39 16.33
C ASP A 154 -0.52 -17.57 15.18
N LEU A 155 -0.95 -17.79 13.93
CA LEU A 155 -0.52 -16.99 12.78
C LEU A 155 -0.89 -15.50 12.95
N LEU A 156 -2.09 -15.19 13.45
CA LEU A 156 -2.48 -13.80 13.76
C LEU A 156 -1.55 -13.19 14.82
N GLN A 157 -1.28 -13.91 15.90
CA GLN A 157 -0.47 -13.42 17.01
C GLN A 157 1.01 -13.27 16.64
N GLU A 158 1.59 -14.21 15.92
CA GLU A 158 3.02 -14.18 15.58
C GLU A 158 3.33 -13.23 14.42
N THR A 159 2.46 -13.16 13.40
CA THR A 159 2.70 -12.29 12.24
C THR A 159 2.17 -10.89 12.43
N GLN A 160 1.22 -10.67 13.35
CA GLN A 160 0.51 -9.40 13.55
C GLN A 160 -0.19 -8.85 12.30
N ILE A 161 -0.36 -9.67 11.26
CA ILE A 161 -1.03 -9.28 10.02
C ILE A 161 -2.54 -9.12 10.31
N PRO A 162 -3.20 -8.05 9.84
CA PRO A 162 -4.65 -7.90 10.00
C PRO A 162 -5.40 -9.10 9.44
N GLN A 163 -6.42 -9.57 10.17
CA GLN A 163 -7.15 -10.80 9.85
C GLN A 163 -7.59 -10.88 8.38
N LYS A 164 -8.14 -9.80 7.82
CA LYS A 164 -8.55 -9.73 6.41
C LYS A 164 -7.41 -10.02 5.43
N GLU A 165 -6.23 -9.47 5.70
CA GLU A 165 -5.03 -9.67 4.87
C GLU A 165 -4.41 -11.05 5.09
N LEU A 166 -4.45 -11.56 6.33
CA LEU A 166 -3.99 -12.91 6.64
C LEU A 166 -4.83 -13.96 5.93
N VAL A 167 -6.16 -13.82 5.94
CA VAL A 167 -7.09 -14.70 5.21
C VAL A 167 -6.74 -14.70 3.71
N ARG A 168 -6.54 -13.53 3.09
CA ARG A 168 -6.16 -13.43 1.67
C ARG A 168 -4.82 -14.12 1.37
N ALA A 169 -3.83 -13.91 2.22
CA ALA A 169 -2.52 -14.55 2.09
C ALA A 169 -2.63 -16.08 2.18
N LEU A 170 -3.36 -16.60 3.18
CA LEU A 170 -3.58 -18.03 3.37
C LEU A 170 -4.44 -18.67 2.28
N GLN A 171 -5.47 -17.98 1.78
CA GLN A 171 -6.24 -18.45 0.62
C GLN A 171 -5.34 -18.66 -0.60
N SER A 172 -4.40 -17.75 -0.82
CA SER A 172 -3.43 -17.86 -1.92
C SER A 172 -2.48 -19.06 -1.73
N LEU A 173 -2.02 -19.27 -0.50
CA LEU A 173 -1.03 -20.29 -0.14
C LEU A 173 -1.63 -21.71 0.00
N ALA A 174 -2.87 -21.84 0.47
CA ALA A 174 -3.48 -23.12 0.82
C ALA A 174 -4.64 -23.54 -0.11
N LEU A 175 -5.34 -22.56 -0.69
CA LEU A 175 -6.58 -22.80 -1.44
C LEU A 175 -6.51 -22.37 -2.92
N GLY A 176 -5.38 -21.81 -3.34
CA GLY A 176 -5.13 -21.37 -4.71
C GLY A 176 -5.11 -22.51 -5.74
N LYS A 177 -4.52 -22.25 -6.91
CA LYS A 177 -4.33 -23.31 -7.93
C LYS A 177 -3.42 -24.39 -7.35
N PRO A 178 -3.61 -25.69 -7.67
CA PRO A 178 -2.75 -26.77 -7.15
C PRO A 178 -1.25 -26.51 -7.28
N GLN A 179 -0.82 -25.89 -8.38
CA GLN A 179 0.57 -25.50 -8.68
C GLN A 179 1.09 -24.32 -7.83
N GLN A 180 0.27 -23.75 -6.95
CA GLN A 180 0.57 -22.64 -6.05
C GLN A 180 0.26 -22.98 -4.57
N ARG A 181 -0.28 -24.18 -4.29
CA ARG A 181 -0.64 -24.62 -2.93
C ARG A 181 0.59 -25.06 -2.15
N VAL A 182 1.33 -24.10 -1.63
CA VAL A 182 2.52 -24.32 -0.80
C VAL A 182 2.15 -24.82 0.59
N LEU A 183 0.94 -24.49 1.07
CA LEU A 183 0.41 -24.95 2.35
C LEU A 183 -0.78 -25.89 2.14
N VAL A 184 -1.05 -26.71 3.16
CA VAL A 184 -2.29 -27.48 3.32
C VAL A 184 -2.98 -27.10 4.62
N GLN A 185 -4.31 -27.05 4.59
CA GLN A 185 -5.12 -26.97 5.81
C GLN A 185 -5.34 -28.39 6.35
N LEU A 186 -4.90 -28.64 7.57
CA LEU A 186 -5.08 -29.91 8.27
C LEU A 186 -6.53 -30.03 8.75
N HIS A 187 -7.08 -31.24 8.71
CA HIS A 187 -8.44 -31.56 9.19
C HIS A 187 -9.54 -30.68 8.58
N ARG A 188 -9.45 -30.38 7.29
CA ARG A 188 -10.44 -29.56 6.58
C ARG A 188 -11.84 -30.15 6.75
N ARG A 189 -12.74 -29.42 7.42
CA ARG A 189 -14.15 -29.80 7.56
C ARG A 189 -14.80 -29.73 6.18
N LYS A 190 -15.61 -30.75 5.83
CA LYS A 190 -16.31 -30.80 4.52
C LYS A 190 -17.35 -29.67 4.34
N ASP A 191 -17.79 -29.05 5.45
CA ASP A 191 -18.91 -28.10 5.50
C ASP A 191 -18.49 -26.63 5.65
N THR A 192 -17.19 -26.34 5.81
CA THR A 192 -16.73 -24.95 5.87
C THR A 192 -16.68 -24.36 4.46
N SER A 193 -17.36 -23.22 4.27
CA SER A 193 -17.19 -22.35 3.10
C SER A 193 -15.70 -22.28 2.74
N ILE A 194 -15.35 -22.47 1.47
CA ILE A 194 -13.95 -22.48 0.99
C ILE A 194 -13.22 -21.17 1.35
N LYS A 195 -13.92 -20.13 1.80
CA LYS A 195 -13.37 -18.78 1.96
C LYS A 195 -13.09 -18.39 3.40
N ASP A 196 -13.61 -19.09 4.40
CA ASP A 196 -13.54 -18.66 5.81
C ASP A 196 -12.74 -19.65 6.66
N PHE A 197 -11.73 -19.14 7.37
CA PHE A 197 -10.92 -19.93 8.30
C PHE A 197 -11.43 -19.76 9.74
N SER A 198 -11.54 -20.87 10.46
CA SER A 198 -11.73 -20.89 11.92
C SER A 198 -10.41 -20.59 12.63
N MET A 199 -10.48 -20.05 13.86
CA MET A 199 -9.30 -19.78 14.70
C MET A 199 -8.48 -21.05 14.99
N GLU A 200 -9.14 -22.20 15.04
CA GLU A 200 -8.52 -23.51 15.30
C GLU A 200 -7.94 -24.18 14.05
N ASP A 201 -8.19 -23.62 12.85
CA ASP A 201 -7.71 -24.22 11.61
C ASP A 201 -6.18 -24.27 11.59
N ARG A 202 -5.64 -25.46 11.36
CA ARG A 202 -4.19 -25.70 11.34
C ARG A 202 -3.68 -25.75 9.90
N PHE A 203 -2.53 -25.14 9.68
CA PHE A 203 -1.83 -25.17 8.40
C PHE A 203 -0.50 -25.88 8.55
N ALA A 204 -0.04 -26.54 7.48
CA ALA A 204 1.28 -27.16 7.38
C ALA A 204 1.84 -27.01 5.97
N VAL A 205 3.15 -27.20 5.80
CA VAL A 205 3.80 -27.21 4.49
C VAL A 205 3.29 -28.39 3.66
N ASN A 206 3.00 -28.14 2.39
CA ASN A 206 2.63 -29.17 1.43
C ASN A 206 3.90 -29.79 0.82
N ASP A 207 4.50 -30.80 1.45
CA ASP A 207 5.68 -31.47 0.90
C ASP A 207 5.42 -32.19 -0.44
N GLN A 208 4.16 -32.45 -0.77
CA GLN A 208 3.75 -32.99 -2.07
C GLN A 208 3.61 -31.91 -3.16
N PHE A 209 3.92 -30.65 -2.83
CA PHE A 209 3.88 -29.54 -3.77
C PHE A 209 4.70 -29.84 -5.02
N THR A 210 4.13 -29.47 -6.17
CA THR A 210 4.78 -29.65 -7.46
C THR A 210 4.37 -28.55 -8.41
N SER A 211 5.35 -28.02 -9.13
CA SER A 211 5.15 -27.03 -10.18
C SER A 211 6.03 -27.38 -11.38
N LYS A 212 5.52 -27.09 -12.58
CA LYS A 212 6.33 -27.20 -13.81
C LYS A 212 7.42 -26.13 -13.86
N LEU A 213 7.25 -25.03 -13.13
CA LEU A 213 8.17 -23.90 -13.10
C LEU A 213 9.08 -24.00 -11.87
N HIS A 214 10.38 -23.81 -12.06
CA HIS A 214 11.34 -23.68 -10.95
C HIS A 214 11.02 -22.44 -10.11
N ARG A 215 10.72 -21.31 -10.77
CA ARG A 215 10.27 -20.07 -10.13
C ARG A 215 8.76 -19.97 -10.17
N VAL A 216 8.12 -20.01 -9.01
CA VAL A 216 6.66 -20.05 -8.85
C VAL A 216 6.18 -18.74 -8.28
N LYS A 217 5.36 -18.01 -9.04
CA LYS A 217 4.69 -16.81 -8.54
C LYS A 217 3.40 -17.18 -7.82
N VAL A 218 3.40 -17.02 -6.50
CA VAL A 218 2.19 -17.16 -5.68
C VAL A 218 1.49 -15.81 -5.69
N GLN A 219 0.60 -15.63 -6.66
CA GLN A 219 -0.18 -14.40 -6.72
C GLN A 219 -1.10 -14.34 -5.51
N ALA A 220 -1.04 -13.24 -4.76
CA ALA A 220 -2.06 -12.93 -3.77
C ALA A 220 -3.43 -12.95 -4.46
N VAL A 221 -4.46 -13.46 -3.78
CA VAL A 221 -5.86 -13.33 -4.24
C VAL A 221 -6.11 -11.85 -4.48
N ALA A 222 -6.18 -11.46 -5.75
CA ALA A 222 -6.27 -10.07 -6.13
C ALA A 222 -7.51 -9.44 -5.47
N SER A 223 -7.31 -8.31 -4.79
CA SER A 223 -8.38 -7.34 -4.59
C SER A 223 -8.93 -7.01 -5.97
N ARG A 224 -10.15 -7.45 -6.28
CA ARG A 224 -10.81 -7.11 -7.54
C ARG A 224 -11.13 -5.62 -7.52
N GLY A 225 -10.15 -4.78 -7.86
CA GLY A 225 -10.25 -3.32 -7.73
C GLY A 225 -10.20 -2.84 -6.28
N GLU A 226 -10.36 -1.53 -6.09
CA GLU A 226 -10.69 -0.95 -4.79
C GLU A 226 -11.92 -1.68 -4.24
N SER A 227 -11.83 -2.18 -3.01
CA SER A 227 -13.02 -2.66 -2.31
C SER A 227 -14.01 -1.52 -2.11
N ASP A 228 -15.32 -1.81 -2.04
CA ASP A 228 -16.34 -0.79 -1.78
C ASP A 228 -15.99 0.20 -0.63
N PRO A 229 -15.45 -0.24 0.52
CA PRO A 229 -14.98 0.68 1.55
C PRO A 229 -13.81 1.56 1.10
N GLU A 230 -12.80 1.01 0.41
CA GLU A 230 -11.67 1.79 -0.12
C GLU A 230 -12.17 2.82 -1.15
N ARG A 231 -13.08 2.43 -2.04
CA ARG A 231 -13.66 3.32 -3.05
C ARG A 231 -14.45 4.47 -2.42
N LYS A 232 -15.18 4.18 -1.34
CA LYS A 232 -15.90 5.20 -0.56
C LYS A 232 -14.92 6.16 0.11
N GLU A 233 -13.84 5.64 0.70
CA GLU A 233 -12.77 6.45 1.30
C GLU A 233 -12.08 7.35 0.25
N THR A 234 -11.73 6.80 -0.92
CA THR A 234 -11.13 7.56 -2.03
C THR A 234 -12.05 8.69 -2.47
N ARG A 235 -13.35 8.42 -2.65
CA ARG A 235 -14.34 9.47 -3.00
C ARG A 235 -14.44 10.54 -1.93
N GLN A 236 -14.48 10.14 -0.65
CA GLN A 236 -14.56 11.07 0.46
C GLN A 236 -13.36 12.02 0.48
N LYS A 237 -12.13 11.49 0.31
CA LYS A 237 -10.91 12.30 0.22
C LYS A 237 -10.95 13.29 -0.95
N VAL A 238 -11.43 12.86 -2.11
CA VAL A 238 -11.60 13.76 -3.27
C VAL A 238 -12.58 14.89 -2.96
N ASP A 239 -13.69 14.59 -2.29
CA ASP A 239 -14.67 15.61 -1.91
C ASP A 239 -14.15 16.55 -0.82
N ASP A 240 -13.29 16.07 0.08
CA ASP A 240 -12.62 16.90 1.07
C ASP A 240 -11.56 17.82 0.43
N ASP A 241 -10.74 17.32 -0.49
CA ASP A 241 -9.79 18.15 -1.25
C ASP A 241 -10.51 19.26 -2.06
N ARG A 242 -11.65 18.92 -2.66
CA ARG A 242 -12.49 19.91 -3.39
C ARG A 242 -12.99 21.03 -2.48
N LYS A 243 -13.27 20.78 -1.20
CA LYS A 243 -13.66 21.83 -0.25
C LYS A 243 -12.55 22.86 -0.10
N HIS A 244 -11.30 22.41 0.02
CA HIS A 244 -10.14 23.29 0.12
C HIS A 244 -9.88 24.07 -1.18
N GLU A 245 -10.03 23.43 -2.35
CA GLU A 245 -9.93 24.14 -3.63
C GLU A 245 -11.00 25.23 -3.80
N ILE A 246 -12.24 24.97 -3.35
CA ILE A 246 -13.33 25.96 -3.35
C ILE A 246 -13.00 27.13 -2.41
N GLU A 247 -12.54 26.87 -1.19
CA GLU A 247 -12.16 27.93 -0.25
C GLU A 247 -11.03 28.80 -0.80
N ALA A 248 -9.99 28.18 -1.37
CA ALA A 248 -8.88 28.91 -1.99
C ALA A 248 -9.33 29.73 -3.21
N ALA A 249 -10.29 29.25 -4.01
CA ALA A 249 -10.89 30.02 -5.09
C ALA A 249 -11.66 31.25 -4.57
N ILE A 250 -12.52 31.06 -3.56
CA ILE A 250 -13.30 32.14 -2.94
C ILE A 250 -12.36 33.22 -2.38
N VAL A 251 -11.34 32.83 -1.61
CA VAL A 251 -10.38 33.78 -1.01
C VAL A 251 -9.63 34.56 -2.09
N ARG A 252 -9.18 33.91 -3.18
CA ARG A 252 -8.51 34.60 -4.30
C ARG A 252 -9.41 35.63 -4.98
N ILE A 253 -10.67 35.27 -5.25
CA ILE A 253 -11.66 36.18 -5.86
C ILE A 253 -11.92 37.36 -4.93
N MET A 254 -12.24 37.09 -3.66
CA MET A 254 -12.59 38.12 -2.68
C MET A 254 -11.42 39.04 -2.34
N LYS A 255 -10.19 38.52 -2.28
CA LYS A 255 -8.99 39.33 -2.07
C LYS A 255 -8.76 40.35 -3.20
N ALA A 256 -9.10 39.98 -4.44
CA ALA A 256 -8.98 40.84 -5.61
C ALA A 256 -10.15 41.84 -5.74
N ARG A 257 -11.39 41.39 -5.50
CA ARG A 257 -12.60 42.22 -5.67
C ARG A 257 -12.97 43.07 -4.46
N LYS A 258 -12.51 42.70 -3.27
CA LYS A 258 -12.79 43.31 -1.95
C LYS A 258 -14.25 43.29 -1.49
N LYS A 259 -15.22 43.60 -2.36
CA LYS A 259 -16.67 43.54 -2.11
C LYS A 259 -17.34 42.85 -3.30
N LEU A 260 -18.19 41.85 -3.06
CA LEU A 260 -18.86 41.10 -4.14
C LEU A 260 -20.23 40.56 -3.71
N ALA A 261 -21.21 40.61 -4.62
CA ALA A 261 -22.54 40.03 -4.40
C ALA A 261 -22.48 38.49 -4.46
N HIS A 262 -23.34 37.82 -3.68
CA HIS A 262 -23.34 36.37 -3.51
C HIS A 262 -23.45 35.61 -4.85
N GLN A 263 -24.40 35.98 -5.71
CA GLN A 263 -24.60 35.30 -6.99
C GLN A 263 -23.38 35.43 -7.91
N VAL A 264 -22.74 36.60 -7.90
CA VAL A 264 -21.53 36.87 -8.70
C VAL A 264 -20.35 36.06 -8.16
N LEU A 265 -20.16 36.02 -6.84
CA LEU A 265 -19.12 35.21 -6.20
C LEU A 265 -19.26 33.72 -6.52
N VAL A 266 -20.49 33.19 -6.42
CA VAL A 266 -20.78 31.78 -6.75
C VAL A 266 -20.48 31.51 -8.22
N ALA A 267 -20.92 32.36 -9.14
CA ALA A 267 -20.68 32.21 -10.57
C ALA A 267 -19.17 32.29 -10.92
N GLU A 268 -18.44 33.26 -10.37
CA GLU A 268 -16.98 33.37 -10.58
C GLU A 268 -16.23 32.15 -10.03
N CYS A 269 -16.65 31.62 -8.87
CA CYS A 269 -16.07 30.42 -8.29
C CYS A 269 -16.29 29.19 -9.17
N VAL A 270 -17.51 28.97 -9.69
CA VAL A 270 -17.82 27.89 -10.65
C VAL A 270 -16.95 28.04 -11.90
N GLN A 271 -16.88 29.24 -12.46
CA GLN A 271 -16.12 29.51 -13.68
C GLN A 271 -14.62 29.25 -13.50
N GLN A 272 -14.05 29.61 -12.36
CA GLN A 272 -12.62 29.39 -12.07
C GLN A 272 -12.29 27.90 -11.90
N LEU A 273 -13.22 27.11 -11.37
CA LEU A 273 -13.00 25.69 -11.08
C LEU A 273 -13.43 24.74 -12.20
N LYS A 274 -14.20 25.21 -13.20
CA LYS A 274 -14.82 24.37 -14.25
C LYS A 274 -13.87 23.42 -14.98
N ASN A 275 -12.62 23.82 -15.19
CA ASN A 275 -11.61 23.02 -15.91
C ASN A 275 -11.06 21.86 -15.04
N ARG A 276 -11.35 21.88 -13.73
CA ARG A 276 -10.96 20.84 -12.77
C ARG A 276 -12.14 19.99 -12.34
N PHE A 277 -13.26 20.63 -11.96
CA PHE A 277 -14.51 19.99 -11.60
C PHE A 277 -15.67 20.99 -11.63
N SER A 278 -16.91 20.48 -11.60
CA SER A 278 -18.12 21.32 -11.48
C SER A 278 -18.56 21.40 -10.02
N PRO A 279 -18.26 22.49 -9.28
CA PRO A 279 -18.64 22.62 -7.88
C PRO A 279 -20.15 22.80 -7.72
N ASN A 280 -20.75 22.07 -6.78
CA ASN A 280 -22.16 22.26 -6.42
C ASN A 280 -22.33 23.62 -5.69
N PRO A 281 -23.23 24.51 -6.15
CA PRO A 281 -23.49 25.81 -5.49
C PRO A 281 -23.81 25.70 -3.99
N VAL A 282 -24.45 24.62 -3.56
CA VAL A 282 -24.75 24.35 -2.14
C VAL A 282 -23.46 24.19 -1.32
N ILE A 283 -22.43 23.54 -1.90
CA ILE A 283 -21.13 23.37 -1.24
C ILE A 283 -20.41 24.71 -1.18
N ILE A 284 -20.41 25.50 -2.26
CA ILE A 284 -19.83 26.85 -2.29
C ILE A 284 -20.43 27.71 -1.17
N LYS A 285 -21.75 27.71 -1.02
CA LYS A 285 -22.44 28.42 0.07
C LYS A 285 -21.92 27.98 1.45
N LYS A 286 -21.86 26.66 1.71
CA LYS A 286 -21.32 26.14 2.98
C LYS A 286 -19.86 26.55 3.23
N ARG A 287 -19.05 26.69 2.17
CA ARG A 287 -17.65 27.14 2.28
C ARG A 287 -17.53 28.64 2.54
N ILE A 288 -18.45 29.46 2.01
CA ILE A 288 -18.53 30.89 2.33
C ILE A 288 -18.84 31.08 3.82
N GLU A 289 -19.82 30.36 4.38
CA GLU A 289 -20.12 30.47 5.82
C GLU A 289 -18.91 30.06 6.68
N SER A 290 -18.23 28.95 6.35
CA SER A 290 -16.97 28.52 6.99
C SER A 290 -15.85 29.57 6.91
N LEU A 291 -15.81 30.39 5.85
CA LEU A 291 -14.85 31.48 5.72
C LEU A 291 -15.26 32.74 6.51
N ILE A 292 -16.56 32.93 6.74
CA ILE A 292 -17.06 33.99 7.62
C ILE A 292 -16.76 33.65 9.08
N GLU A 293 -17.03 32.41 9.50
CA GLU A 293 -16.73 31.93 10.86
C GLU A 293 -15.23 32.00 11.22
N ARG A 294 -14.34 32.01 10.21
CA ARG A 294 -12.88 32.13 10.37
C ARG A 294 -12.36 33.54 10.06
N ASP A 295 -13.25 34.54 10.00
CA ASP A 295 -12.90 35.95 9.78
C ASP A 295 -12.08 36.21 8.50
N TYR A 296 -12.29 35.44 7.44
CA TYR A 296 -11.76 35.75 6.10
C TYR A 296 -12.71 36.64 5.30
N LEU A 297 -14.02 36.49 5.54
CA LEU A 297 -15.10 37.23 4.89
C LEU A 297 -16.07 37.77 5.94
N ALA A 298 -16.74 38.87 5.64
CA ALA A 298 -17.86 39.37 6.43
C ALA A 298 -19.05 39.67 5.51
N ARG A 299 -20.26 39.67 6.07
CA ARG A 299 -21.44 40.18 5.37
C ARG A 299 -21.47 41.69 5.48
N SER A 300 -21.84 42.37 4.41
CA SER A 300 -22.04 43.81 4.45
C SER A 300 -23.20 44.15 5.40
N PRO A 301 -23.07 45.22 6.22
CA PRO A 301 -24.14 45.66 7.11
C PRO A 301 -25.37 46.19 6.35
N GLU A 302 -25.16 46.70 5.13
CA GLU A 302 -26.18 47.27 4.27
C GLU A 302 -27.00 46.19 3.54
N ASP A 303 -26.33 45.15 3.04
CA ASP A 303 -26.95 44.04 2.31
C ASP A 303 -26.29 42.70 2.66
N ARG A 304 -27.07 41.81 3.29
CA ARG A 304 -26.63 40.45 3.65
C ARG A 304 -26.31 39.57 2.44
N LYS A 305 -26.68 39.97 1.22
CA LYS A 305 -26.30 39.30 -0.04
C LYS A 305 -24.95 39.75 -0.58
N VAL A 306 -24.27 40.69 0.08
CA VAL A 306 -22.96 41.18 -0.31
C VAL A 306 -21.92 40.77 0.73
N TYR A 307 -20.78 40.27 0.28
CA TYR A 307 -19.65 39.91 1.12
C TYR A 307 -18.51 40.90 0.96
N THR A 308 -17.73 41.09 2.02
CA THR A 308 -16.50 41.88 2.07
C THR A 308 -15.34 41.02 2.54
N TYR A 309 -14.17 41.19 1.93
CA TYR A 309 -12.93 40.53 2.37
C TYR A 309 -12.35 41.27 3.57
N VAL A 310 -12.00 40.55 4.65
CA VAL A 310 -11.62 41.14 5.94
C VAL A 310 -10.23 40.73 6.47
N ALA A 311 -9.55 39.81 5.76
CA ALA A 311 -8.18 39.36 6.07
C ALA A 311 -7.13 39.97 5.11
#